data_AF-A0A410NSQ9-F1
#
_entry.id   AF-A0A410NSQ9-F1
#
_cell.length_a   1.000
_cell.length_b   1.000
_cell.length_c   1.000
_cell.angle_alpha   90.00
_cell.angle_beta   90.00
_cell.angle_gamma   90.00
#
_symmetry.space_group_name_H-M   'P 1'
#
loop_
_entity.id
_entity.type
_entity.pdbx_description
1 polymer ?
#
loop_
_entity_poly.entity_id
_entity_poly.type
_entity_poly.pdbx_seq_one_letter_code
_entity_poly.pdbx_strand_id
1 'polypeptide(L)' 'MTYLDPHVGSDPKWTPFVEAIKRGTVILTNDELADDGQPIRRTSYVATYRVQDVQIIGTNLAFEFVERLDNFS' A
#
# COMPACT_ATOMS: atom_id res chain seq x y z
N MET A 1 -10.57 -0.36 7.62
CA MET A 1 -9.80 -1.62 7.75
C MET A 1 -8.33 -1.24 7.75
N THR A 2 -7.60 -1.57 8.82
CA THR A 2 -6.16 -1.27 8.92
C THR A 2 -5.36 -2.27 8.09
N TYR A 3 -4.52 -1.75 7.20
CA TYR A 3 -3.59 -2.53 6.40
C TYR A 3 -2.15 -2.26 6.86
N LEU A 4 -1.32 -3.30 6.83
CA LEU A 4 0.10 -3.23 7.12
C LEU A 4 0.86 -3.66 5.88
N ASP A 5 1.47 -2.71 5.19
CA ASP A 5 2.37 -2.98 4.08
C ASP A 5 3.76 -3.36 4.64
N PRO A 6 4.18 -4.63 4.48
CA PRO A 6 5.42 -5.11 5.07
C PRO A 6 6.65 -4.56 4.34
N HIS A 7 7.79 -4.52 5.04
CA HIS A 7 9.10 -4.11 4.51
C HIS A 7 9.27 -2.61 4.22
N VAL A 8 8.27 -1.78 4.58
CA VAL A 8 8.39 -0.32 4.60
C VAL A 8 8.69 0.14 6.03
N GLY A 9 9.98 0.39 6.30
CA GLY A 9 10.47 0.85 7.61
C GLY A 9 10.88 2.32 7.63
N SER A 10 11.50 2.76 8.73
CA SER A 10 11.93 4.16 8.93
C SER A 10 13.17 4.60 8.13
N ASP A 11 13.60 3.81 7.14
CA ASP A 11 14.72 4.16 6.27
C ASP A 11 14.36 5.40 5.43
N PRO A 12 15.21 6.46 5.40
CA PRO A 12 14.94 7.69 4.67
C PRO A 12 14.53 7.51 3.20
N LYS A 13 14.99 6.43 2.54
CA LYS A 13 14.61 6.13 1.15
C LYS A 13 13.11 5.97 0.94
N TRP A 14 12.37 5.60 1.98
CA TRP A 14 10.92 5.43 1.94
C TRP A 14 10.14 6.73 2.13
N THR A 15 10.79 7.81 2.59
CA THR A 15 10.13 9.09 2.87
C THR A 15 9.29 9.59 1.67
N PRO A 16 9.80 9.65 0.43
CA PRO A 16 9.00 10.12 -0.70
C PRO A 16 7.78 9.24 -0.98
N PHE A 17 7.91 7.93 -0.78
CA PHE A 17 6.83 6.95 -0.97
C PHE A 17 5.73 7.12 0.09
N VAL A 18 6.11 7.24 1.37
CA VAL A 18 5.16 7.43 2.48
C VAL A 18 4.44 8.77 2.36
N GLU A 19 5.15 9.85 1.99
CA GLU A 19 4.54 11.16 1.75
C GLU A 19 3.59 11.16 0.55
N ALA A 20 3.83 10.32 -0.47
CA ALA A 20 2.88 10.15 -1.56
C ALA A 20 1.58 9.47 -1.09
N ILE A 21 1.69 8.43 -0.26
CA ILE A 21 0.52 7.72 0.29
C ILE A 21 -0.28 8.61 1.24
N LYS A 22 0.38 9.45 2.03
CA LYS A 22 -0.28 10.48 2.87
C LYS A 22 -1.13 11.48 2.08
N ARG A 23 -0.87 11.66 0.78
CA ARG A 23 -1.70 12.50 -0.10
C ARG A 23 -3.02 11.83 -0.49
N GLY A 24 -3.20 10.55 -0.15
CA GLY A 24 -4.52 10.03 0.17
C GLY A 24 -5.01 8.87 -0.68
N THR A 25 -4.27 8.34 -1.65
CA THR A 25 -4.75 7.20 -2.46
C THR A 25 -3.73 6.10 -2.65
N VAL A 26 -4.19 4.85 -2.59
CA VAL A 26 -3.40 3.65 -2.92
C VAL A 26 -4.16 2.77 -3.90
N ILE A 27 -3.41 1.91 -4.60
CA ILE A 27 -3.96 0.94 -5.54
C ILE A 27 -3.73 -0.45 -4.96
N LEU A 28 -4.80 -1.24 -4.87
CA LEU A 28 -4.73 -2.65 -4.54
C LEU A 28 -4.53 -3.46 -5.82
N THR A 29 -3.51 -4.32 -5.81
CA THR A 29 -3.17 -5.19 -6.94
C THR A 29 -3.26 -6.65 -6.55
N ASN A 30 -3.51 -7.50 -7.54
CA ASN A 30 -3.40 -8.93 -7.38
C ASN A 30 -2.07 -9.36 -7.97
N ASP A 31 -1.18 -9.89 -7.12
CA ASP A 31 0.18 -10.25 -7.51
C ASP A 31 0.38 -11.76 -7.30
N GLU A 32 1.12 -12.38 -8.22
CA GLU A 32 1.68 -13.71 -8.05
C GLU A 32 2.90 -13.57 -7.13
N LEU A 33 2.92 -14.34 -6.03
CA LEU A 33 3.98 -14.32 -5.02
C LEU A 33 4.89 -15.54 -5.22
N ALA A 34 6.18 -15.37 -4.98
CA ALA A 34 7.12 -16.48 -4.79
C ALA A 34 6.88 -17.19 -3.45
N ASP A 35 7.56 -18.32 -3.25
CA ASP A 35 7.49 -19.11 -2.01
C ASP A 35 7.93 -18.32 -0.76
N ASP A 36 8.71 -17.25 -0.94
CA ASP A 36 9.15 -16.33 0.12
C ASP A 36 8.14 -15.19 0.40
N GLY A 37 7.00 -15.18 -0.29
CA GLY A 37 5.96 -14.16 -0.20
C GLY A 37 6.27 -12.87 -0.95
N GLN A 38 7.38 -12.77 -1.68
CA GLN A 38 7.70 -11.58 -2.47
C GLN A 38 6.95 -11.60 -3.80
N PRO A 39 6.42 -10.45 -4.27
CA PRO A 39 5.78 -10.38 -5.58
C PRO A 39 6.75 -10.68 -6.72
N ILE A 40 6.40 -11.65 -7.58
CA ILE A 40 7.15 -11.95 -8.81
C ILE A 40 6.48 -11.36 -10.05
N ARG A 41 5.15 -11.22 -10.04
CA ARG A 41 4.41 -10.67 -11.17
C ARG A 41 3.07 -10.07 -10.75
N ARG A 42 2.78 -8.85 -11.21
CA ARG A 42 1.43 -8.27 -11.11
C ARG A 42 0.49 -8.87 -12.17
N THR A 43 -0.64 -9.38 -11.73
CA THR A 43 -1.63 -10.02 -12.62
C THR A 43 -2.78 -9.09 -12.97
N SER A 44 -3.24 -8.25 -12.04
CA SER A 44 -4.36 -7.33 -12.26
C SER A 44 -4.42 -6.20 -11.22
N TYR A 45 -5.21 -5.16 -11.54
CA TYR A 45 -5.63 -4.12 -10.61
C TYR A 45 -6.99 -4.49 -10.01
N VAL A 46 -7.11 -4.40 -8.69
CA VAL A 46 -8.33 -4.78 -7.96
C VAL A 46 -9.20 -3.55 -7.68
N ALA A 47 -8.60 -2.50 -7.13
CA ALA A 47 -9.30 -1.28 -6.73
C ALA A 47 -8.33 -0.12 -6.45
N THR A 48 -8.83 1.11 -6.50
CA THR A 48 -8.21 2.27 -5.86
C THR A 48 -8.94 2.58 -4.56
N TYR A 49 -8.22 2.99 -3.53
CA TYR A 49 -8.79 3.38 -2.25
C TYR A 49 -8.28 4.74 -1.80
N ARG A 50 -9.15 5.53 -1.17
CA ARG A 50 -8.72 6.60 -0.28
C ARG A 50 -8.22 6.02 1.02
N VAL A 51 -7.10 6.53 1.52
CA VAL A 51 -6.49 6.10 2.78
C VAL A 51 -6.28 7.26 3.74
N GLN A 52 -6.19 6.94 5.02
CA GLN A 52 -5.85 7.87 6.09
C GLN A 52 -4.96 7.20 7.15
N ASP A 53 -4.57 7.97 8.17
CA ASP A 53 -3.80 7.50 9.33
C ASP A 53 -2.49 6.76 8.94
N VAL A 54 -1.83 7.31 7.91
CA VAL A 54 -0.62 6.74 7.31
C VAL A 54 0.59 6.98 8.23
N GLN A 55 1.15 5.90 8.76
CA GLN A 55 2.27 5.94 9.71
C GLN A 55 3.17 4.72 9.59
N ILE A 56 4.43 4.84 10.01
CA ILE A 56 5.35 3.70 10.08
C ILE A 56 5.27 3.09 11.48
N ILE A 57 5.06 1.78 11.56
CA ILE A 57 5.06 0.99 12.80
C ILE A 57 6.12 -0.11 12.67
N GLY A 58 7.28 0.12 13.30
CA GLY A 58 8.43 -0.78 13.19
C GLY A 58 8.93 -0.86 11.73
N THR A 59 8.78 -2.02 11.11
CA THR A 59 9.18 -2.29 9.71
C THR A 59 8.01 -2.31 8.73
N ASN A 60 6.84 -1.79 9.13
CA ASN A 60 5.64 -1.79 8.33
C ASN A 60 5.08 -0.38 8.15
N LEU A 61 4.48 -0.13 6.99
CA LEU A 61 3.66 1.06 6.75
C LEU A 61 2.21 0.70 7.04
N ALA A 62 1.62 1.38 8.02
CA ALA A 62 0.23 1.23 8.42
C ALA A 62 -0.64 2.34 7.83
N PHE A 63 -1.84 2.00 7.37
CA PHE A 63 -2.87 2.96 6.98
C PHE A 63 -4.25 2.33 7.01
N GLU A 64 -5.28 3.16 7.00
CA GLU A 64 -6.67 2.71 6.95
C GLU A 64 -7.28 2.93 5.57
N PHE A 65 -7.91 1.88 5.01
CA PHE A 65 -8.80 2.05 3.87
C PHE A 65 -10.11 2.71 4.31
N VAL A 66 -10.41 3.87 3.73
CA VAL A 66 -11.58 4.70 4.05
C VAL A 66 -12.70 4.49 3.05
N GLU A 67 -12.38 4.68 1.76
CA GLU A 67 -13.36 4.69 0.68
C GLU A 67 -12.77 3.99 -0.55
N ARG A 68 -13.51 3.04 -1.11
CA ARG A 68 -13.17 2.49 -2.43
C ARG A 68 -13.52 3.55 -3.48
N LEU A 69 -12.53 3.96 -4.25
CA LEU A 69 -12.73 4.89 -5.36
C LEU A 69 -13.05 4.06 -6.60
N ASP A 70 -14.22 4.29 -7.19
CA ASP A 70 -14.62 3.67 -8.46
C ASP A 70 -13.79 4.26 -9.60
N ASN A 71 -12.61 3.68 -9.82
CA ASN A 71 -11.79 4.00 -10.99
C ASN A 71 -11.82 2.82 -11.97
N PHE A 72 -12.95 2.68 -12.67
CA PHE A 72 -12.99 2.05 -13.99
C PHE A 72 -14.00 2.82 -14.85
N SER A 73 -13.48 3.70 -15.71
CA SER A 73 -14.14 4.12 -16.94
C SER A 73 -13.27 3.68 -18.10
#